data_AF-A0A6J5BXB7-F1
#
_entry.id   AF-A0A6J5BXB7-F1
#
_cell.length_a   1.000
_cell.length_b   1.000
_cell.length_c   1.000
_cell.angle_alpha   90.00
_cell.angle_beta   90.00
_cell.angle_gamma   90.00
#
_symmetry.space_group_name_H-M   'P 1'
#
loop_
_entity.id
_entity.type
_entity.pdbx_description
1 polymer ?
#
loop_
_entity_poly.entity_id
_entity_poly.type
_entity_poly.pdbx_seq_one_letter_code
_entity_poly.pdbx_strand_id
1 'polypeptide(L)'
;MTKKCPLLKKACIESDCAFWTHMLGMHPQTGAPVDQWGCAVTWLPLLLVENSRHARGVQAAVESARNEITARQDVLNCAVRVARQSANQVEGGQHEQLRDR
;
A
#
# COMPACT_ATOMS: atom_id res chain seq x y z
N MET A 1 22.68 29.86 -12.40
CA MET A 1 21.22 30.01 -12.66
C MET A 1 20.59 30.66 -11.44
N THR A 2 20.10 31.89 -11.57
CA THR A 2 19.33 32.59 -10.52
C THR A 2 17.99 31.89 -10.34
N LYS A 3 17.75 31.29 -9.16
CA LYS A 3 16.48 30.62 -8.85
C LYS A 3 15.37 31.69 -8.75
N LYS A 4 14.42 31.68 -9.69
CA LYS A 4 13.27 32.60 -9.71
C LYS A 4 12.13 32.04 -8.84
N CYS A 5 11.57 32.86 -7.97
CA CYS A 5 10.45 32.46 -7.12
C CYS A 5 9.13 32.50 -7.92
N PRO A 6 8.35 31.40 -7.98
CA PRO A 6 7.09 31.37 -8.73
C PRO A 6 6.00 32.27 -8.12
N LEU A 7 6.03 32.46 -6.79
CA LEU A 7 5.04 33.26 -6.07
C LEU A 7 5.32 34.76 -6.18
N LEU A 8 6.58 35.16 -5.98
CA LEU A 8 6.98 36.57 -6.01
C LEU A 8 7.28 37.07 -7.43
N LYS A 9 7.42 36.17 -8.41
CA LYS A 9 7.84 36.44 -9.80
C LYS A 9 9.17 37.22 -9.92
N LYS A 10 9.96 37.24 -8.84
CA LYS A 10 11.27 37.89 -8.71
C LYS A 10 12.34 36.86 -8.31
N ALA A 11 13.56 37.30 -8.06
CA ALA A 11 14.60 36.45 -7.48
C ALA A 11 14.16 35.88 -6.12
N CYS A 12 14.71 34.72 -5.75
CA CYS A 12 14.52 34.13 -4.42
C CYS A 12 15.06 35.09 -3.34
N ILE A 13 14.26 35.35 -2.30
CA ILE A 13 14.66 36.15 -1.13
C ILE A 13 15.17 35.30 0.03
N GLU A 14 15.34 33.99 -0.19
CA GLU A 14 15.93 33.04 0.75
C GLU A 14 15.33 33.15 2.16
N SER A 15 16.14 33.39 3.19
CA SER A 15 15.74 33.44 4.60
C SER A 15 14.66 34.46 4.93
N ASP A 16 14.44 35.47 4.07
CA ASP A 16 13.37 36.46 4.27
C ASP A 16 11.99 35.92 3.85
N CYS A 17 11.92 34.71 3.28
CA CYS A 17 10.68 34.04 2.90
C CYS A 17 10.22 33.06 3.99
N ALA A 18 8.93 33.09 4.35
CA ALA A 18 8.33 32.13 5.28
C ALA A 18 8.39 30.66 4.78
N PHE A 19 8.61 30.43 3.49
CA PHE A 19 8.80 29.09 2.90
C PHE A 19 10.26 28.67 2.80
N TRP A 20 11.19 29.44 3.33
CA TRP A 20 12.57 29.02 3.44
C TRP A 20 12.70 28.01 4.57
N THR A 21 13.04 26.77 4.20
CA THR A 21 13.09 25.66 5.15
C THR A 21 14.40 24.91 5.01
N HIS A 22 14.84 24.36 6.13
CA HIS A 22 15.95 23.43 6.19
C HIS A 22 15.41 22.02 5.90
N MET A 23 15.91 21.36 4.86
CA MET A 23 15.56 19.99 4.57
C MET A 23 16.67 19.06 5.04
N LEU A 24 16.32 18.20 5.99
CA LEU A 24 17.16 17.16 6.57
C LEU A 24 16.52 15.80 6.31
N GLY A 25 17.28 14.84 5.79
CA GLY A 25 16.78 13.48 5.58
C GLY A 25 17.61 12.67 4.59
N MET A 26 16.99 11.70 3.95
CA MET A 26 17.61 10.86 2.92
C MET A 26 16.89 11.06 1.59
N HIS A 27 17.64 11.17 0.50
CA HIS A 27 17.08 11.33 -0.83
C HIS A 27 16.31 10.06 -1.23
N PRO A 28 15.04 10.18 -1.64
CA PRO A 28 14.13 9.04 -1.81
C PRO A 28 14.52 8.07 -2.93
N GLN A 29 15.40 8.48 -3.85
CA GLN A 29 15.84 7.60 -4.96
C GLN A 29 17.27 7.08 -4.80
N THR A 30 18.15 7.83 -4.14
CA THR A 30 19.58 7.52 -4.08
C THR A 30 20.02 7.10 -2.69
N GLY A 31 19.22 7.37 -1.65
CA GLY A 31 19.58 7.13 -0.26
C GLY A 31 20.68 8.05 0.28
N ALA A 32 21.14 9.03 -0.51
CA ALA A 32 22.14 9.99 -0.08
C ALA A 32 21.58 10.93 1.00
N PRO A 33 22.37 11.34 2.01
CA PRO A 33 21.93 12.32 2.98
C PRO A 33 21.63 13.66 2.30
N VAL A 34 20.51 14.26 2.67
CA VAL A 34 20.09 15.59 2.26
C VAL A 34 20.16 16.48 3.49
N ASP A 35 20.99 17.51 3.40
CA ASP A 35 21.14 18.58 4.38
C ASP A 35 21.32 19.89 3.61
N GLN A 36 20.20 20.56 3.30
CA GLN A 36 20.24 21.80 2.54
C GLN A 36 19.05 22.72 2.81
N TRP A 37 19.32 24.02 2.81
CA TRP A 37 18.31 25.05 2.84
C TRP A 37 17.70 25.28 1.45
N GLY A 38 16.39 25.53 1.41
CA GLY A 38 15.70 25.79 0.16
C GLY A 38 14.25 26.23 0.34
N CYS A 39 13.65 26.67 -0.77
CA CYS A 39 12.23 26.99 -0.81
C CYS A 39 11.39 25.70 -0.74
N ALA A 40 10.44 25.64 0.19
CA ALA A 40 9.49 24.54 0.35
C ALA A 40 8.77 24.18 -0.95
N VAL A 41 8.46 25.16 -1.80
CA VAL A 41 7.79 24.93 -3.10
C VAL A 41 8.68 24.17 -4.07
N THR A 42 9.98 24.43 -4.07
CA THR A 42 10.95 23.69 -4.90
C THR A 42 11.10 22.25 -4.44
N TRP A 43 10.84 22.00 -3.17
CA TRP A 43 10.88 20.66 -2.59
C TRP A 43 9.66 19.79 -2.88
N LEU A 44 8.53 20.40 -3.25
CA LEU A 44 7.27 19.68 -3.46
C LEU A 44 7.37 18.50 -4.44
N PRO A 45 8.02 18.61 -5.62
CA PRO A 45 8.10 17.47 -6.54
C PRO A 45 8.83 16.28 -5.92
N LEU A 46 9.91 16.53 -5.15
CA LEU A 46 10.66 15.47 -4.48
C LEU A 46 9.83 14.81 -3.38
N LEU A 47 9.16 15.63 -2.55
CA LEU A 47 8.29 15.14 -1.47
C LEU A 47 7.09 14.36 -1.99
N LEU A 48 6.52 14.76 -3.14
CA LEU A 48 5.41 14.06 -3.78
C LEU A 48 5.85 12.70 -4.34
N VAL A 49 7.07 12.60 -4.88
CA VAL A 49 7.65 11.34 -5.33
C VAL A 49 7.83 10.38 -4.14
N GLU A 50 8.32 10.88 -3.00
CA GLU A 50 8.47 10.06 -1.80
C GLU A 50 7.12 9.63 -1.20
N ASN A 51 6.14 10.54 -1.16
CA ASN A 51 4.78 10.19 -0.75
C ASN A 51 4.20 9.07 -1.61
N SER A 52 4.38 9.16 -2.93
CA SER A 52 3.97 8.11 -3.87
C SER A 52 4.71 6.78 -3.63
N ARG A 53 5.98 6.82 -3.20
CA ARG A 53 6.76 5.63 -2.83
C ARG A 53 6.17 4.95 -1.60
N HIS A 54 5.82 5.71 -0.55
CA HIS A 54 5.14 5.17 0.61
C HIS A 54 3.76 4.59 0.27
N ALA A 55 2.98 5.28 -0.56
CA ALA A 55 1.66 4.81 -1.00
C ALA A 55 1.75 3.45 -1.74
N ARG A 56 2.75 3.26 -2.61
CA ARG A 56 3.01 1.96 -3.25
C ARG A 56 3.32 0.86 -2.24
N GLY A 57 4.08 1.16 -1.19
CA GLY A 57 4.36 0.21 -0.10
C GLY A 57 3.10 -0.23 0.64
N VAL A 58 2.21 0.72 0.95
CA VAL A 58 0.91 0.43 1.58
C VAL A 58 0.04 -0.42 0.65
N GLN A 59 -0.03 -0.08 -0.65
CA GLN A 59 -0.79 -0.87 -1.64
C GLN A 59 -0.30 -2.33 -1.68
N ALA A 60 1.02 -2.56 -1.69
CA ALA A 60 1.58 -3.90 -1.69
C ALA A 60 1.20 -4.68 -0.42
N ALA A 61 1.21 -4.03 0.75
CA ALA A 61 0.79 -4.66 2.01
C ALA A 61 -0.70 -5.03 2.00
N VAL A 62 -1.57 -4.15 1.46
CA VAL A 62 -3.00 -4.43 1.33
C VAL A 62 -3.25 -5.59 0.35
N GLU A 63 -2.56 -5.64 -0.79
CA GLU A 63 -2.68 -6.75 -1.73
C GLU A 63 -2.22 -8.08 -1.10
N SER A 64 -1.14 -8.06 -0.32
CA SER A 64 -0.70 -9.26 0.41
C SER A 64 -1.73 -9.72 1.45
N ALA A 65 -2.34 -8.78 2.17
CA ALA A 65 -3.40 -9.10 3.14
C ALA A 65 -4.64 -9.68 2.43
N ARG A 66 -5.01 -9.12 1.27
CA ARG A 66 -6.10 -9.64 0.42
C ARG A 66 -5.81 -11.09 0.00
N ASN A 67 -4.60 -11.39 -0.48
CA ASN A 67 -4.22 -12.73 -0.90
C ASN A 67 -4.33 -13.76 0.24
N GLU A 68 -3.88 -13.39 1.44
CA GLU A 68 -3.99 -14.26 2.62
C GLU A 68 -5.46 -14.52 3.02
N ILE A 69 -6.31 -13.49 2.94
CA ILE A 69 -7.75 -13.64 3.21
C ILE A 69 -8.38 -14.59 2.18
N THR A 70 -8.10 -14.43 0.89
CA THR A 70 -8.62 -15.33 -0.16
C THR A 70 -8.14 -16.76 0.06
N ALA A 71 -6.87 -16.97 0.37
CA ALA A 71 -6.34 -18.30 0.66
C ALA A 71 -7.06 -18.97 1.84
N ARG A 72 -7.33 -18.23 2.93
CA ARG A 72 -8.10 -18.74 4.07
C ARG A 72 -9.56 -19.02 3.73
N GLN A 73 -10.18 -18.16 2.91
CA GLN A 73 -11.55 -18.37 2.43
C GLN A 73 -11.65 -19.64 1.56
N ASP A 74 -10.66 -19.91 0.72
CA ASP A 74 -10.61 -21.12 -0.10
C ASP A 74 -10.54 -22.39 0.76
N VAL A 75 -9.71 -22.38 1.81
CA VAL A 75 -9.63 -23.48 2.78
C VAL A 75 -10.97 -23.69 3.49
N LEU A 76 -11.62 -22.61 3.94
CA LEU A 76 -12.93 -22.68 4.56
C LEU A 76 -14.00 -23.24 3.61
N ASN A 77 -14.05 -22.74 2.38
CA ASN A 77 -14.99 -23.19 1.36
C ASN A 77 -14.78 -24.67 1.01
N CYS A 78 -13.51 -25.11 0.96
CA CYS A 78 -13.16 -26.51 0.81
C CYS A 78 -13.70 -27.35 1.98
N ALA A 79 -13.48 -26.92 3.23
CA ALA A 79 -13.97 -27.63 4.41
C ALA A 79 -15.50 -27.74 4.42
N VAL A 80 -16.23 -26.66 4.09
CA VAL A 80 -17.69 -26.67 3.98
C VAL A 80 -18.17 -27.63 2.88
N ARG A 81 -17.49 -27.68 1.73
CA ARG A 81 -17.81 -28.63 0.65
C ARG A 81 -17.62 -30.08 1.08
N VAL A 82 -16.50 -30.39 1.74
CA VAL A 82 -16.23 -31.74 2.27
C VAL A 82 -17.32 -32.14 3.27
N ALA A 83 -17.69 -31.25 4.19
CA ALA A 83 -18.75 -31.52 5.16
C ALA A 83 -20.13 -31.77 4.52
N ARG A 84 -20.46 -31.06 3.42
CA ARG A 84 -21.70 -31.31 2.65
C ARG A 84 -21.66 -32.66 1.92
N GLN A 85 -20.52 -33.03 1.33
CA GLN A 85 -20.37 -34.30 0.63
C GLN A 85 -20.53 -35.49 1.57
N SER A 86 -19.93 -35.42 2.76
CA SER A 86 -20.08 -36.48 3.76
C SER A 86 -21.50 -36.58 4.30
N ALA A 87 -22.22 -35.47 4.48
CA ALA A 87 -23.63 -35.49 4.86
C ALA A 87 -24.52 -36.24 3.84
N ASN A 88 -24.36 -35.94 2.55
CA ASN A 88 -25.14 -36.61 1.48
C ASN A 88 -24.84 -38.12 1.37
N GLN A 89 -23.61 -38.55 1.66
CA GLN A 89 -23.25 -39.98 1.64
C GLN A 89 -23.92 -40.78 2.77
N VAL A 90 -24.15 -40.18 3.93
CA VAL A 90 -24.84 -40.83 5.05
C VAL A 90 -26.33 -41.02 4.74
N GLU A 91 -26.98 -40.04 4.13
CA GLU A 91 -28.40 -40.14 3.74
C GLU A 91 -28.62 -41.18 2.62
N GLY A 92 -27.71 -41.27 1.64
CA GLY A 92 -27.78 -42.27 0.57
C GLY A 92 -27.55 -43.72 1.06
N GLY A 93 -26.64 -43.92 2.02
CA GLY A 93 -26.37 -45.26 2.57
C GLY A 93 -27.49 -45.81 3.45
N GLN A 94 -28.26 -44.93 4.12
CA GLN A 94 -29.42 -45.34 4.93
C GLN A 94 -30.60 -45.81 4.05
N HIS A 95 -30.75 -45.30 2.83
CA HIS A 95 -31.77 -45.75 1.89
C HIS A 95 -31.46 -47.12 1.26
N GLU A 96 -30.18 -47.48 1.11
CA GLU A 96 -29.78 -48.77 0.55
C GLU A 96 -29.88 -49.91 1.60
N GLN A 97 -29.56 -49.64 2.87
CA GLN A 97 -29.67 -50.63 3.95
C GLN A 97 -31.11 -50.96 4.39
N LEU A 98 -32.09 -50.10 4.13
CA LEU A 98 -33.52 -50.37 4.42
C LEU A 98 -34.23 -51.16 3.32
N ARG A 99 -33.61 -51.38 2.14
CA ARG A 99 -34.20 -52.10 1.01
C ARG A 99 -33.89 -53.61 1.00
N ASP A 100 -32.91 -54.04 1.79
CA ASP A 100 -32.44 -55.43 1.92
C ASP A 100 -32.98 -56.17 3.16
N ARG A 101 -34.08 -55.68 3.75
CA ARG A 101 -34.87 -56.37 4.79
C ARG A 101 -36.32 -56.51 4.35
#